data_AF-A0AAD0PY48-F1
#
_entry.id   AF-A0AAD0PY48-F1
#
_cell.length_a   1.000
_cell.length_b   1.000
_cell.length_c   1.000
_cell.angle_alpha   90.00
_cell.angle_beta   90.00
_cell.angle_gamma   90.00
#
_symmetry.space_group_name_H-M   'P 1'
#
loop_
_entity.id
_entity.type
_entity.pdbx_description
1 polymer ?
#
loop_
_entity_poly.entity_id
_entity_poly.type
_entity_poly.pdbx_seq_one_letter_code
_entity_poly.pdbx_strand_id
1 'polypeptide(L)'
;MVDKKLIFLAISMLITVVALVIIIGTTFIDNEKMKNILIAVGFVILIVQKIVEIIVIKETRKVSFVILGVIIIAAAYLGYRLTL
;
A
#
# COMPACT_ATOMS: atom_id res chain seq x y z
N MET A 1 27.71 9.69 7.87
CA MET A 1 27.07 9.11 6.67
C MET A 1 25.72 8.55 7.10
N VAL A 2 24.60 9.10 6.62
CA VAL A 2 23.29 8.50 6.94
C VAL A 2 23.22 7.14 6.23
N ASP A 3 22.79 6.11 6.97
CA ASP A 3 22.62 4.78 6.40
C ASP A 3 21.52 4.83 5.32
N LYS A 4 21.90 4.54 4.09
CA LYS A 4 20.99 4.54 2.94
C LYS A 4 19.80 3.61 3.16
N LYS A 5 19.98 2.51 3.92
CA LYS A 5 18.88 1.60 4.29
C LYS A 5 17.87 2.27 5.21
N LEU A 6 18.32 3.10 6.15
CA LEU A 6 17.45 3.82 7.09
C LEU A 6 16.61 4.88 6.37
N ILE A 7 17.20 5.63 5.44
CA ILE A 7 16.46 6.60 4.61
C ILE A 7 15.40 5.89 3.76
N PHE A 8 15.77 4.77 3.13
CA PHE A 8 14.83 4.00 2.32
C PHE A 8 13.65 3.49 3.16
N LEU A 9 13.90 2.96 4.36
CA LEU A 9 12.87 2.53 5.28
C LEU A 9 11.97 3.70 5.72
N ALA A 10 12.53 4.85 6.03
CA ALA A 10 11.75 6.03 6.41
C ALA A 10 10.83 6.49 5.28
N ILE A 11 11.34 6.52 4.04
CA ILE A 11 10.54 6.84 2.85
C ILE A 11 9.45 5.79 2.64
N SER A 12 9.77 4.51 2.80
CA SER A 12 8.80 3.43 2.60
C SER A 12 7.65 3.52 3.59
N MET A 13 7.94 3.80 4.86
CA MET A 13 6.93 4.06 5.89
C MET A 13 6.08 5.29 5.57
N LEU A 14 6.69 6.38 5.09
CA LEU A 14 5.96 7.60 4.72
C LEU A 14 4.98 7.34 3.56
N ILE A 15 5.41 6.59 2.54
CA ILE A 15 4.54 6.20 1.41
C ILE A 15 3.38 5.33 1.92
N THR A 16 3.63 4.40 2.84
CA THR A 16 2.56 3.60 3.45
C THR A 16 1.53 4.47 4.15
N VAL A 17 1.97 5.45 4.95
CA VAL A 17 1.06 6.40 5.64
C VAL A 17 0.24 7.19 4.64
N VAL A 18 0.86 7.73 3.58
CA VAL A 18 0.15 8.47 2.53
C VAL A 18 -0.90 7.60 1.84
N ALA A 19 -0.57 6.36 1.50
CA ALA A 19 -1.52 5.44 0.87
C ALA A 19 -2.70 5.10 1.78
N LEU A 20 -2.46 4.93 3.09
CA LEU A 20 -3.53 4.73 4.07
C LEU A 20 -4.41 5.96 4.21
N VAL A 21 -3.83 7.17 4.21
CA VAL A 21 -4.61 8.43 4.22
C VAL A 21 -5.48 8.55 2.98
N ILE A 22 -5.00 8.15 1.80
CA ILE A 22 -5.83 8.12 0.59
C ILE A 22 -7.02 7.18 0.79
N ILE A 23 -6.78 5.94 1.23
CA ILE A 23 -7.83 4.92 1.39
C ILE A 23 -8.85 5.37 2.45
N ILE A 24 -8.41 5.80 3.63
CA ILE A 24 -9.30 6.27 4.70
C ILE A 24 -9.99 7.58 4.30
N GLY A 25 -9.29 8.48 3.63
CA GLY A 25 -9.83 9.75 3.14
C GLY A 25 -10.99 9.58 2.17
N THR A 26 -11.06 8.44 1.46
CA THR A 26 -12.22 8.13 0.60
C THR A 26 -13.53 7.96 1.37
N THR A 27 -13.48 7.75 2.69
CA THR A 27 -14.70 7.71 3.54
C THR A 27 -15.45 9.03 3.57
N PHE A 28 -14.80 10.16 3.23
CA PHE A 28 -15.41 11.49 3.15
C PHE A 28 -15.87 11.86 1.74
N ILE A 29 -15.78 10.93 0.77
CA ILE A 29 -16.15 11.19 -0.63
C ILE A 29 -17.47 10.50 -0.96
N ASP A 30 -18.50 11.30 -1.24
CA ASP A 30 -19.85 10.80 -1.58
C ASP A 30 -19.92 10.19 -2.99
N ASN A 31 -19.08 10.64 -3.92
CA ASN A 31 -19.05 10.10 -5.27
C ASN A 31 -18.40 8.70 -5.27
N GLU A 32 -19.24 7.67 -5.43
CA GLU A 32 -18.80 6.27 -5.37
C GLU A 32 -17.78 5.89 -6.43
N LYS A 33 -17.91 6.43 -7.65
CA LYS A 33 -16.95 6.17 -8.73
C LYS A 33 -15.56 6.73 -8.37
N MET A 34 -15.53 7.95 -7.83
CA MET A 34 -14.28 8.56 -7.36
C MET A 34 -13.70 7.80 -6.17
N LYS A 35 -14.53 7.46 -5.17
CA LYS A 35 -14.16 6.64 -4.01
C LYS A 35 -13.47 5.35 -4.44
N ASN A 36 -14.05 4.59 -5.37
CA ASN A 36 -13.50 3.33 -5.84
C ASN A 36 -12.15 3.50 -6.55
N ILE A 37 -12.02 4.54 -7.38
CA ILE A 37 -10.75 4.85 -8.06
C ILE A 37 -9.66 5.18 -7.05
N LEU A 38 -9.94 6.03 -6.05
CA LEU A 38 -8.96 6.42 -5.04
C LEU A 38 -8.55 5.25 -4.15
N ILE A 39 -9.49 4.38 -3.76
CA ILE A 39 -9.18 3.13 -3.03
C ILE A 39 -8.24 2.26 -3.86
N ALA A 40 -8.55 2.06 -5.15
CA ALA A 40 -7.71 1.26 -6.04
C ALA A 40 -6.30 1.85 -6.18
N VAL A 41 -6.18 3.17 -6.34
CA VAL A 41 -4.89 3.88 -6.38
C VAL A 41 -4.11 3.68 -5.08
N GLY A 42 -4.76 3.79 -3.92
CA GLY A 42 -4.12 3.54 -2.63
C GLY A 42 -3.53 2.13 -2.51
N PHE A 43 -4.28 1.11 -2.95
CA PHE A 43 -3.77 -0.27 -2.99
C PHE A 43 -2.60 -0.46 -3.95
N VAL A 44 -2.67 0.14 -5.15
CA VAL A 44 -1.55 0.09 -6.11
C VAL A 44 -0.28 0.68 -5.50
N ILE A 45 -0.37 1.82 -4.79
CA ILE A 45 0.77 2.42 -4.10
C ILE A 45 1.36 1.46 -3.06
N LEU A 46 0.52 0.84 -2.23
CA LEU A 46 0.96 -0.13 -1.20
C LEU A 46 1.67 -1.34 -1.82
N ILE A 47 1.13 -1.88 -2.91
CA ILE A 47 1.70 -3.03 -3.61
C ILE A 47 3.07 -2.68 -4.20
N VAL A 48 3.15 -1.59 -4.97
CA VAL A 48 4.40 -1.17 -5.62
C VAL A 48 5.47 -0.86 -4.58
N GLN A 49 5.14 -0.12 -3.53
CA GLN A 49 6.06 0.20 -2.44
C GLN A 49 6.60 -1.07 -1.78
N LYS A 50 5.74 -2.06 -1.50
CA LYS A 50 6.15 -3.31 -0.85
C LYS A 50 7.04 -4.17 -1.77
N ILE A 51 6.77 -4.19 -3.07
CA ILE A 51 7.65 -4.86 -4.07
C ILE A 51 9.05 -4.24 -4.07
N VAL A 52 9.14 -2.90 -4.09
CA VAL A 52 10.44 -2.21 -4.04
C VAL A 52 11.18 -2.54 -2.74
N GLU A 53 10.49 -2.58 -1.61
CA GLU A 53 11.08 -2.97 -0.31
C GLU A 53 11.65 -4.39 -0.32
N ILE A 54 10.93 -5.36 -0.91
CA ILE A 54 11.39 -6.75 -1.07
C ILE A 54 12.69 -6.84 -1.90
N ILE A 55 12.80 -6.02 -2.93
CA ILE A 55 13.99 -5.97 -3.80
C ILE A 55 15.18 -5.38 -3.04
N VAL A 56 14.96 -4.28 -2.31
CA VAL A 56 16.00 -3.49 -1.66
C VAL A 56 16.47 -4.09 -0.33
N ILE A 57 15.56 -4.58 0.52
CA ILE A 57 15.86 -5.11 1.86
C ILE A 57 15.77 -6.64 1.84
N LYS A 58 16.92 -7.31 1.86
CA LYS A 58 16.98 -8.78 1.77
C LYS A 58 16.67 -9.45 3.11
N GLU A 59 16.99 -8.77 4.21
CA GLU A 59 16.89 -9.28 5.57
C GLU A 59 15.43 -9.49 6.01
N THR A 60 14.52 -8.61 5.59
CA THR A 60 13.08 -8.67 5.94
C THR A 60 12.22 -9.36 4.89
N ARG A 61 12.83 -9.84 3.80
CA ARG A 61 12.14 -10.28 2.58
C ARG A 61 11.03 -11.32 2.81
N LYS A 62 11.27 -12.31 3.68
CA LYS A 62 10.27 -13.35 4.00
C LYS A 62 8.98 -12.73 4.58
N VAL A 63 9.12 -11.80 5.50
CA VAL A 63 7.99 -11.10 6.13
C VAL A 63 7.34 -10.16 5.12
N SER A 64 8.14 -9.44 4.33
CA SER A 64 7.60 -8.52 3.31
C SER A 64 6.77 -9.25 2.22
N PHE A 65 7.11 -10.50 1.86
CA PHE A 65 6.26 -11.33 0.98
C PHE A 65 4.92 -11.69 1.62
N VAL A 66 4.92 -12.04 2.90
CA VAL A 66 3.66 -12.33 3.64
C VAL A 66 2.78 -11.09 3.67
N ILE A 67 3.36 -9.92 3.98
CA ILE A 67 2.63 -8.64 3.99
C ILE A 67 2.08 -8.32 2.59
N LEU A 68 2.86 -8.54 1.53
CA LEU A 68 2.38 -8.35 0.17
C LEU A 68 1.17 -9.24 -0.13
N GLY A 69 1.19 -10.50 0.31
CA GLY A 69 0.04 -11.42 0.19
C GLY A 69 -1.21 -10.89 0.89
N VAL A 70 -1.07 -10.36 2.11
CA VAL A 70 -2.19 -9.75 2.85
C VAL A 70 -2.76 -8.54 2.12
N ILE A 71 -1.90 -7.67 1.57
CA ILE A 71 -2.33 -6.49 0.80
C ILE A 71 -3.15 -6.91 -0.43
N ILE A 72 -2.69 -7.94 -1.17
CA ILE A 72 -3.39 -8.44 -2.36
C ILE A 72 -4.76 -9.04 -1.98
N ILE A 73 -4.82 -9.84 -0.93
CA ILE A 73 -6.08 -10.43 -0.45
C ILE A 73 -7.06 -9.33 -0.02
N ALA A 74 -6.57 -8.32 0.72
CA ALA A 74 -7.40 -7.19 1.15
C ALA A 74 -7.91 -6.38 -0.06
N ALA A 75 -7.06 -6.12 -1.05
CA ALA A 75 -7.42 -5.43 -2.28
C ALA A 75 -8.48 -6.22 -3.07
N ALA A 76 -8.31 -7.54 -3.19
CA ALA A 76 -9.26 -8.42 -3.87
C ALA A 76 -10.62 -8.45 -3.16
N TYR A 77 -10.62 -8.55 -1.83
CA TYR A 77 -11.84 -8.53 -1.02
C TYR A 77 -12.60 -7.19 -1.16
N LEU A 78 -11.87 -6.07 -1.06
CA LEU A 78 -12.47 -4.75 -1.24
C LEU A 78 -12.96 -4.53 -2.67
N GLY A 79 -12.20 -4.95 -3.69
CA GLY A 79 -12.63 -4.89 -5.08
C GLY A 79 -13.91 -5.69 -5.33
N TYR A 80 -14.00 -6.91 -4.78
CA TYR A 80 -15.22 -7.73 -4.85
C TYR A 80 -16.42 -7.03 -4.22
N ARG A 81 -16.26 -6.46 -3.01
CA ARG A 81 -17.32 -5.74 -2.31
C ARG A 81 -17.78 -4.48 -3.05
N LEU A 82 -16.88 -3.78 -3.74
CA LEU A 82 -17.18 -2.55 -4.47
C LEU A 82 -17.83 -2.79 -5.85
N THR A 83 -17.84 -4.04 -6.33
CA THR A 83 -18.42 -4.42 -7.63
C THR A 83 -19.83 -5.04 -7.49
N LEU A 84 -20.21 -5.43 -6.28
CA LEU A 84 -21.56 -5.89 -5.87
C LEU A 84 -22.44 -4.70 -5.46
#